data_AF-A0A6N6MMM2-F1
#
_entry.id   AF-A0A6N6MMM2-F1
#
_cell.length_a   1.000
_cell.length_b   1.000
_cell.length_c   1.000
_cell.angle_alpha   90.00
_cell.angle_beta   90.00
_cell.angle_gamma   90.00
#
_symmetry.space_group_name_H-M   'P 1'
#
loop_
_entity.id
_entity.type
_entity.pdbx_description
1 polymer ?
#
loop_
_entity_poly.entity_id
_entity_poly.type
_entity_poly.pdbx_seq_one_letter_code
_entity_poly.pdbx_strand_id
1 'polypeptide(L)'
;MIEQHTDAAVPAVMAALVNLDDPQALVDAHAAAVAAGRPPIAEQVARYAAHLGQELRATTARIDYDLGRCHESRYDDLHTEDDEASAKLRILEAVPAIAAAIDALPEDDVAAIWCQYGPYPGEDDE
;
A
#
# COMPACT_ATOMS: atom_id res chain seq x y z
N MET A 1 -5.91 19.49 33.25
CA MET A 1 -4.66 19.16 32.53
C MET A 1 -5.11 18.38 31.31
N ILE A 2 -5.27 19.06 30.16
CA ILE A 2 -5.79 18.45 28.93
C ILE A 2 -4.56 18.06 28.12
N GLU A 3 -4.32 16.76 28.01
CA GLU A 3 -3.13 16.19 27.39
C GLU A 3 -3.10 16.47 25.87
N GLN A 4 -1.93 16.87 25.41
CA GLN A 4 -1.60 17.30 24.05
C GLN A 4 -1.51 16.13 23.05
N HIS A 5 -2.49 15.24 23.00
CA HIS A 5 -2.50 14.12 22.02
C HIS A 5 -2.85 14.55 20.58
N THR A 6 -3.12 15.84 20.35
CA THR A 6 -3.67 16.35 19.09
C THR A 6 -2.63 16.73 18.03
N ASP A 7 -1.34 16.83 18.38
CA ASP A 7 -0.36 17.55 17.54
C ASP A 7 0.37 16.65 16.52
N ALA A 8 0.53 15.34 16.76
CA ALA A 8 1.36 14.48 15.92
C ALA A 8 0.65 13.86 14.70
N ALA A 9 -0.68 13.75 14.71
CA ALA A 9 -1.42 13.09 13.63
C ALA A 9 -1.44 13.88 12.32
N VAL A 10 -1.52 15.21 12.38
CA VAL A 10 -1.53 16.04 11.17
C VAL A 10 -0.15 16.04 10.48
N PRO A 11 0.98 16.23 11.19
CA PRO A 11 2.31 16.10 10.60
C PRO A 11 2.59 14.73 9.99
N ALA A 12 2.19 13.63 10.65
CA ALA A 12 2.40 12.28 10.13
C ALA A 12 1.61 12.04 8.83
N VAL A 13 0.36 12.51 8.79
CA VAL A 13 -0.46 12.44 7.57
C VAL A 13 0.10 13.33 6.47
N MET A 14 0.61 14.53 6.79
CA MET A 14 1.27 15.39 5.82
C MET A 14 2.56 14.75 5.29
N ALA A 15 3.34 14.06 6.13
CA ALA A 15 4.52 13.31 5.71
C ALA A 15 4.16 12.14 4.77
N ALA A 16 3.11 11.38 5.11
CA ALA A 16 2.57 10.34 4.25
C ALA A 16 2.05 10.89 2.91
N LEU A 17 1.37 12.03 2.89
CA LEU A 17 0.93 12.69 1.66
C LEU A 17 2.09 13.19 0.79
N VAL A 18 3.24 13.49 1.40
CA VAL A 18 4.46 13.89 0.69
C VAL A 18 5.14 12.68 0.02
N ASN A 19 4.97 11.47 0.56
CA ASN A 19 5.52 10.25 -0.03
C ASN A 19 4.54 9.07 0.12
N LEU A 20 3.54 9.02 -0.76
CA LEU A 20 2.54 7.96 -0.79
C LEU A 20 3.12 6.59 -1.19
N ASP A 21 4.33 6.56 -1.74
CA ASP A 21 5.04 5.34 -2.15
C ASP A 21 5.91 4.73 -1.03
N ASP A 22 5.93 5.37 0.15
CA ASP A 22 6.60 4.88 1.35
C ASP A 22 5.59 4.18 2.28
N PRO A 23 5.59 2.83 2.32
CA PRO A 23 4.66 2.08 3.15
C PRO A 23 4.87 2.35 4.65
N GLN A 24 6.09 2.67 5.10
CA GLN A 24 6.35 2.99 6.50
C GLN A 24 5.69 4.32 6.89
N ALA A 25 5.73 5.32 6.00
CA ALA A 25 5.05 6.59 6.23
C ALA A 25 3.52 6.42 6.35
N LEU A 26 2.92 5.55 5.52
CA LEU A 26 1.50 5.21 5.63
C LEU A 26 1.18 4.50 6.95
N VAL A 27 2.05 3.58 7.39
CA VAL A 27 1.91 2.90 8.69
C VAL A 27 1.92 3.89 9.85
N ASP A 28 2.90 4.77 9.88
CA ASP A 28 3.07 5.74 10.94
C ASP A 28 1.92 6.76 10.95
N ALA A 29 1.45 7.19 9.78
CA ALA A 29 0.31 8.07 9.64
C ALA A 29 -1.00 7.42 10.12
N HIS A 30 -1.22 6.14 9.81
CA HIS A 30 -2.38 5.40 10.28
C HIS A 30 -2.35 5.27 11.81
N ALA A 31 -1.21 4.85 12.37
CA ALA A 31 -1.03 4.72 13.82
C ALA A 31 -1.25 6.07 14.54
N ALA A 32 -0.70 7.16 14.00
CA ALA A 32 -0.88 8.50 14.57
C ALA A 32 -2.34 8.97 14.50
N ALA A 33 -3.05 8.70 13.39
CA ALA A 33 -4.46 9.04 13.24
C ALA A 33 -5.36 8.28 14.23
N VAL A 34 -5.08 6.98 14.44
CA VAL A 34 -5.78 6.16 15.44
C VAL A 34 -5.51 6.68 16.85
N ALA A 35 -4.24 6.95 17.20
CA ALA A 35 -3.85 7.45 18.51
C ALA A 35 -4.47 8.84 18.82
N ALA A 36 -4.66 9.68 17.80
CA ALA A 36 -5.31 10.98 17.94
C ALA A 36 -6.85 10.91 17.91
N GLY A 37 -7.44 9.71 17.82
CA GLY A 37 -8.89 9.53 17.78
C GLY A 37 -9.54 10.15 16.54
N ARG A 38 -8.88 10.06 15.38
CA ARG A 38 -9.35 10.64 14.11
C ARG A 38 -9.73 9.56 13.09
N PRO A 39 -10.88 8.87 13.27
CA PRO A 39 -11.27 7.76 12.42
C PRO A 39 -11.33 8.10 10.92
N PRO A 40 -11.87 9.27 10.47
CA PRO A 40 -11.90 9.58 9.04
C PRO A 40 -10.52 9.70 8.41
N ILE A 41 -9.51 10.14 9.18
CA ILE A 41 -8.14 10.27 8.68
C ILE A 41 -7.48 8.89 8.61
N ALA A 42 -7.66 8.05 9.64
CA ALA A 42 -7.16 6.68 9.63
C ALA A 42 -7.73 5.89 8.44
N GLU A 43 -9.03 6.03 8.18
CA GLU A 43 -9.70 5.41 7.02
C GLU A 43 -9.13 5.91 5.68
N GLN A 44 -8.85 7.21 5.55
CA GLN A 44 -8.21 7.74 4.35
C GLN A 44 -6.79 7.20 4.15
N VAL A 45 -6.01 7.06 5.23
CA VAL A 45 -4.68 6.45 5.16
C VAL A 45 -4.78 4.97 4.79
N ALA A 46 -5.78 4.26 5.29
CA ALA A 46 -6.05 2.88 4.89
C ALA A 46 -6.36 2.76 3.40
N ARG A 47 -7.12 3.70 2.81
CA ARG A 47 -7.33 3.76 1.36
C ARG A 47 -6.01 3.93 0.60
N TYR A 48 -5.14 4.85 1.02
CA TYR A 48 -3.83 5.02 0.38
C TYR A 48 -2.96 3.75 0.50
N ALA A 49 -2.96 3.09 1.66
CA ALA A 49 -2.26 1.83 1.85
C ALA A 49 -2.83 0.70 0.97
N ALA A 50 -4.15 0.66 0.79
CA ALA A 50 -4.80 -0.28 -0.12
C ALA A 50 -4.39 -0.05 -1.59
N HIS A 51 -4.39 1.21 -2.04
CA HIS A 51 -3.91 1.57 -3.38
C HIS A 51 -2.45 1.15 -3.59
N LEU A 52 -1.54 1.55 -2.68
CA LEU A 52 -0.13 1.19 -2.77
C LEU A 52 0.06 -0.33 -2.77
N GLY A 53 -0.64 -1.05 -1.88
CA GLY A 53 -0.55 -2.50 -1.81
C GLY A 53 -1.01 -3.19 -3.11
N GLN A 54 -2.03 -2.65 -3.79
CA GLN A 54 -2.47 -3.20 -5.08
C GLN A 54 -1.54 -2.84 -6.23
N GLU A 55 -0.99 -1.63 -6.24
CA GLU A 55 0.02 -1.22 -7.20
C GLU A 55 1.28 -2.10 -7.12
N LEU A 56 1.76 -2.38 -5.90
CA LEU A 56 2.92 -3.26 -5.68
C LEU A 56 2.65 -4.70 -6.16
N ARG A 57 1.43 -5.23 -5.93
CA ARG A 57 1.02 -6.56 -6.45
C ARG A 57 0.93 -6.57 -7.98
N ALA A 58 0.43 -5.50 -8.59
CA ALA A 58 0.39 -5.38 -10.04
C ALA A 58 1.81 -5.29 -10.63
N THR A 59 2.72 -4.57 -9.98
CA THR A 59 4.13 -4.46 -10.38
C THR A 59 4.84 -5.81 -10.31
N THR A 60 4.73 -6.53 -9.20
CA THR A 60 5.32 -7.88 -9.05
C THR A 60 4.76 -8.86 -10.10
N ALA A 61 3.45 -8.86 -10.34
CA ALA A 61 2.83 -9.70 -11.40
C ALA A 61 3.32 -9.34 -12.82
N ARG A 62 3.44 -8.05 -13.13
CA ARG A 62 4.01 -7.58 -14.42
C ARG A 62 5.47 -8.03 -14.57
N ILE A 63 6.26 -7.91 -13.50
CA ILE A 63 7.67 -8.30 -13.54
C ILE A 63 7.82 -9.80 -13.76
N ASP A 64 7.02 -10.64 -13.11
CA ASP A 64 7.00 -12.09 -13.35
C ASP A 64 6.72 -12.41 -14.83
N TYR A 65 5.70 -11.74 -15.41
CA TYR A 65 5.37 -11.85 -16.83
C TYR A 65 6.54 -11.44 -17.76
N ASP A 66 7.24 -10.36 -17.41
CA ASP A 66 8.36 -9.82 -18.17
C ASP A 66 9.63 -10.68 -18.02
N LEU A 67 9.91 -11.20 -16.83
CA LEU A 67 11.02 -12.13 -16.56
C LEU A 67 10.87 -13.43 -17.36
N GLY A 68 9.64 -13.92 -17.52
CA GLY A 68 9.33 -15.06 -18.39
C GLY A 68 9.62 -14.83 -19.88
N ARG A 69 9.83 -13.56 -20.31
CA ARG A 69 10.02 -13.18 -21.73
C ARG A 69 11.29 -12.36 -22.00
N CYS A 70 12.05 -11.98 -20.98
CA CYS A 70 13.23 -11.13 -21.15
C CYS A 70 14.47 -11.91 -21.62
N HIS A 71 15.26 -11.26 -22.46
CA HIS A 71 16.66 -11.61 -22.69
C HIS A 71 17.54 -10.93 -21.63
N GLU A 72 18.69 -11.53 -21.29
CA GLU A 72 19.60 -11.23 -20.15
C GLU A 72 19.78 -9.75 -19.78
N SER A 73 19.69 -8.81 -20.72
CA SER A 73 20.00 -7.39 -20.51
C SER A 73 19.08 -6.61 -19.56
N ARG A 74 17.90 -7.14 -19.21
CA ARG A 74 16.96 -6.50 -18.25
C ARG A 74 16.72 -7.33 -16.99
N TYR A 75 17.41 -8.46 -16.86
CA TYR A 75 17.14 -9.42 -15.79
C TYR A 75 17.41 -8.82 -14.39
N ASP A 76 18.58 -8.20 -14.22
CA ASP A 76 18.99 -7.63 -12.94
C ASP A 76 18.11 -6.43 -12.52
N ASP A 77 17.73 -5.58 -13.48
CA ASP A 77 16.85 -4.44 -13.24
C ASP A 77 15.46 -4.90 -12.80
N LEU A 78 14.90 -5.91 -13.47
CA LEU A 78 13.58 -6.47 -13.14
C LEU A 78 13.58 -7.13 -11.76
N HIS A 79 14.62 -7.90 -11.42
CA HIS A 79 14.74 -8.49 -10.08
C HIS A 79 14.88 -7.43 -9.00
N THR A 80 15.65 -6.38 -9.25
CA THR A 80 15.78 -5.26 -8.30
C THR A 80 14.43 -4.59 -8.05
N GLU A 81 13.65 -4.35 -9.12
CA GLU A 81 12.31 -3.76 -9.01
C GLU A 81 11.34 -4.69 -8.26
N ASP A 82 11.40 -6.01 -8.49
CA ASP A 82 10.56 -7.01 -7.79
C ASP A 82 10.91 -7.12 -6.31
N ASP A 83 12.21 -7.11 -5.98
CA ASP A 83 12.70 -7.12 -4.61
C ASP A 83 12.26 -5.88 -3.85
N GLU A 84 12.35 -4.70 -4.47
CA GLU A 84 11.87 -3.44 -3.90
C GLU A 84 10.36 -3.46 -3.67
N ALA A 85 9.59 -3.90 -4.68
CA ALA A 85 8.13 -3.97 -4.58
C ALA A 85 7.69 -4.96 -3.48
N SER A 86 8.31 -6.14 -3.45
CA SER A 86 8.08 -7.17 -2.44
C SER A 86 8.47 -6.70 -1.03
N ALA A 87 9.59 -5.98 -0.89
CA ALA A 87 10.01 -5.42 0.40
C ALA A 87 8.99 -4.40 0.92
N LYS A 88 8.47 -3.53 0.05
CA LYS A 88 7.42 -2.57 0.41
C LYS A 88 6.11 -3.26 0.79
N LEU A 89 5.70 -4.29 0.04
CA LEU A 89 4.50 -5.06 0.33
C LEU A 89 4.56 -5.70 1.72
N ARG A 90 5.71 -6.30 2.07
CA ARG A 90 5.94 -6.91 3.39
C ARG A 90 5.74 -5.92 4.53
N ILE A 91 6.08 -4.64 4.36
CA ILE A 91 5.88 -3.62 5.39
C ILE A 91 4.39 -3.40 5.65
N LEU A 92 3.58 -3.27 4.59
CA LEU A 92 2.13 -3.09 4.72
C LEU A 92 1.46 -4.32 5.36
N GLU A 93 1.87 -5.52 4.95
CA GLU A 93 1.30 -6.79 5.44
C GLU A 93 1.76 -7.15 6.86
N ALA A 94 2.93 -6.67 7.28
CA ALA A 94 3.45 -6.90 8.62
C ALA A 94 2.67 -6.16 9.72
N VAL A 95 1.78 -5.23 9.38
CA VAL A 95 1.01 -4.42 10.33
C VAL A 95 -0.46 -4.83 10.33
N PRO A 96 -0.90 -5.68 11.29
CA PRO A 96 -2.27 -6.21 11.31
C PRO A 96 -3.35 -5.13 11.41
N ALA A 97 -3.03 -4.00 12.06
CA ALA A 97 -3.96 -2.88 12.20
C ALA A 97 -4.29 -2.20 10.87
N ILE A 98 -3.33 -2.15 9.94
CA ILE A 98 -3.58 -1.62 8.59
C ILE A 98 -4.33 -2.64 7.76
N ALA A 99 -3.94 -3.92 7.81
CA ALA A 99 -4.68 -4.98 7.13
C ALA A 99 -6.16 -4.98 7.53
N ALA A 100 -6.44 -4.94 8.84
CA ALA A 100 -7.80 -4.85 9.35
C ALA A 100 -8.53 -3.55 8.93
N ALA A 101 -7.82 -2.42 8.83
CA ALA A 101 -8.41 -1.17 8.36
C ALA A 101 -8.74 -1.20 6.87
N ILE A 102 -7.92 -1.87 6.06
CA ILE A 102 -8.18 -2.10 4.63
C ILE A 102 -9.38 -3.05 4.47
N ASP A 103 -9.43 -4.15 5.22
CA ASP A 103 -10.54 -5.10 5.21
C ASP A 103 -11.87 -4.49 5.66
N ALA A 104 -11.82 -3.41 6.45
CA ALA A 104 -12.98 -2.66 6.91
C ALA A 104 -13.44 -1.57 5.94
N LEU A 105 -12.72 -1.34 4.83
CA LEU A 105 -13.16 -0.39 3.80
C LEU A 105 -14.46 -0.88 3.14
N PRO A 106 -15.30 0.04 2.61
CA PRO A 106 -16.47 -0.35 1.84
C PRO A 106 -16.09 -1.27 0.68
N GLU A 107 -16.89 -2.31 0.44
CA GLU A 107 -16.65 -3.28 -0.64
C GLU A 107 -16.51 -2.58 -2.01
N ASP A 108 -17.30 -1.54 -2.26
CA ASP A 108 -17.22 -0.72 -3.48
C ASP A 108 -15.87 0.00 -3.62
N ASP A 109 -15.28 0.48 -2.51
CA ASP A 109 -13.97 1.14 -2.53
C ASP A 109 -12.87 0.11 -2.82
N VAL A 110 -12.92 -1.06 -2.18
CA VAL A 110 -11.98 -2.15 -2.43
C VAL A 110 -12.07 -2.63 -3.88
N ALA A 111 -13.28 -2.81 -4.40
CA ALA A 111 -13.52 -3.19 -5.78
C ALA A 111 -13.02 -2.13 -6.77
N ALA A 112 -13.21 -0.83 -6.49
CA ALA A 112 -12.69 0.24 -7.33
C ALA A 112 -11.16 0.26 -7.37
N ILE A 113 -10.51 0.05 -6.22
CA ILE A 113 -9.05 -0.07 -6.14
C ILE A 113 -8.58 -1.29 -6.94
N TRP A 114 -9.24 -2.45 -6.77
CA TRP A 114 -8.90 -3.65 -7.56
C TRP A 114 -9.13 -3.47 -9.05
N CYS A 115 -10.21 -2.83 -9.49
CA CYS A 115 -10.45 -2.55 -10.91
C CYS A 115 -9.41 -1.60 -11.52
N GLN A 116 -8.81 -0.71 -10.73
CA GLN A 116 -7.79 0.21 -11.22
C GLN A 116 -6.46 -0.50 -11.51
N TYR A 117 -6.17 -1.58 -10.78
CA TYR A 117 -4.88 -2.28 -10.84
C TYR A 117 -4.98 -3.76 -11.27
N GLY A 118 -6.18 -4.28 -11.54
CA GLY A 118 -6.42 -5.70 -11.83
C GLY A 118 -7.03 -6.01 -13.21
N PRO A 119 -6.89 -7.25 -13.72
CA PRO A 119 -5.74 -8.15 -13.57
C PRO A 119 -4.71 -7.91 -14.71
N TYR A 120 -3.41 -8.03 -14.43
CA TYR A 120 -2.51 -8.49 -15.50
C TYR A 120 -2.92 -9.92 -15.83
N PRO A 121 -2.92 -10.36 -17.10
CA PRO A 121 -3.38 -11.68 -17.49
C PRO A 121 -2.46 -12.77 -16.94
N GLY A 122 -2.62 -13.09 -15.66
CA GLY A 122 -2.27 -14.37 -15.08
C GLY A 122 -3.48 -15.24 -15.33
N GLU A 123 -3.53 -15.82 -16.53
CA GLU A 123 -4.41 -16.93 -16.90
C GLU A 123 -5.82 -16.79 -16.32
N ASP A 124 -6.64 -15.94 -16.95
CA ASP A 124 -8.09 -16.18 -16.93
C ASP A 124 -8.31 -17.60 -17.46
N ASP A 125 -8.70 -18.49 -16.54
CA ASP A 125 -9.58 -19.65 -16.68
C ASP A 125 -9.65 -20.34 -18.07
N GLU A 126 -9.22 -21.60 -18.10
CA GLU A 126 -9.63 -22.73 -18.97
C GLU A 126 -10.28 -22.45 -20.35
#